data_AF-A0A3M7KZW7-F1
#
_entry.id   AF-A0A3M7KZW7-F1
#
_cell.length_a   1.000
_cell.length_b   1.000
_cell.length_c   1.000
_cell.angle_alpha   90.00
_cell.angle_beta   90.00
_cell.angle_gamma   90.00
#
_symmetry.space_group_name_H-M   'P 1'
#
loop_
_entity.id
_entity.type
_entity.pdbx_description
1 polymer ?
#
loop_
_entity_poly.entity_id
_entity_poly.type
_entity_poly.pdbx_seq_one_letter_code
_entity_poly.pdbx_strand_id
1 'polypeptide(L)'
;MFGAGSLAAAGRGSLPPLPSTPPKPIGFAYNERVAAALLPSLIILAGFDGGSMASILMVGGMAVYILDTLRQKEMAFGVAWATLGLALLAAASGKLFLASEMPGILAALVLLITAACLALTGLWISIQFRWIQLQYPVVVAGFEKTLIGGSFPVAAAVQSWALTVAAGVDAAPFLLVALLCTLYHLLALPLEPSLAPRGRGGWGEPGEGAAAFFLVATLPAGMYAVAEAADLAHWVHAWSLLLLASLPLLAVACMPRGLWWLGAGERVRRLRAGLLLASLAAALAGLEARVVFRSYAQYLRLPPPWSYLAVTVAVYGAAALLLLHAVGALEPEVERAMAGPVLVVGAAVGALALGLPLWVMPAPLAAAAGLAGWAETRRAGDYGVFVLGTLLAAAWFLHHHFWFLEVRVAGYALRTLSALAAKACQPRPSQRRARRKALRAAVRLSARAQKRRYCTQASVPWAWSRPSPLAWALAGLGSEKAQPLGRAALAALLGLCLGGGLLARSGELKALGAGTAVVLGLQAAEASRARAALHAAI
;
A
#
# COMPACT_ATOMS: atom_id res chain seq x y z
N MET A 1 -53.66 28.28 -47.32
CA MET A 1 -53.92 26.92 -47.86
C MET A 1 -54.15 26.00 -46.68
N PHE A 2 -55.40 25.60 -46.48
CA PHE A 2 -55.80 24.62 -45.47
C PHE A 2 -55.33 23.22 -45.87
N GLY A 3 -54.98 22.41 -44.87
CA GLY A 3 -54.71 20.98 -45.01
C GLY A 3 -54.85 20.29 -43.66
N ALA A 4 -56.09 20.16 -43.19
CA ALA A 4 -56.46 19.29 -42.09
C ALA A 4 -56.45 17.83 -42.57
N GLY A 5 -55.83 16.93 -41.81
CA GLY A 5 -55.82 15.51 -42.12
C GLY A 5 -55.28 14.63 -40.98
N SER A 6 -56.21 13.92 -40.33
CA SER A 6 -56.02 12.68 -39.57
C SER A 6 -55.55 12.77 -38.11
N LEU A 7 -56.50 13.12 -37.24
CA LEU A 7 -56.58 12.71 -35.83
C LEU A 7 -57.43 11.42 -35.75
N ALA A 8 -56.85 10.22 -35.98
CA ALA A 8 -57.51 8.95 -35.66
C ALA A 8 -56.57 7.73 -35.76
N ALA A 9 -55.55 7.62 -34.90
CA ALA A 9 -54.89 6.34 -34.59
C ALA A 9 -53.92 6.43 -33.38
N ALA A 10 -54.31 7.08 -32.28
CA ALA A 10 -53.54 6.99 -31.04
C ALA A 10 -53.99 5.75 -30.25
N GLY A 11 -53.57 4.58 -30.73
CA GLY A 11 -53.66 3.33 -29.97
C GLY A 11 -52.91 3.48 -28.65
N ARG A 12 -53.56 3.02 -27.57
CA ARG A 12 -53.07 2.91 -26.18
C ARG A 12 -51.54 2.93 -26.07
N GLY A 13 -50.99 4.11 -25.81
CA GLY A 13 -49.58 4.27 -25.45
C GLY A 13 -49.34 3.57 -24.12
N SER A 14 -48.66 2.43 -24.16
CA SER A 14 -48.05 1.83 -22.98
C SER A 14 -47.17 2.89 -22.33
N LEU A 15 -47.46 3.21 -21.06
CA LEU A 15 -46.56 4.01 -20.22
C LEU A 15 -45.13 3.49 -20.38
N PRO A 16 -44.11 4.36 -20.52
CA PRO A 16 -42.73 3.92 -20.53
C PRO A 16 -42.48 3.12 -19.24
N PRO A 17 -41.82 1.95 -19.31
CA PRO A 17 -41.58 1.13 -18.13
C PRO A 17 -40.84 1.97 -17.09
N LEU A 18 -41.40 2.05 -15.89
CA LEU A 18 -40.73 2.64 -14.74
C LEU A 18 -39.33 2.03 -14.61
N PRO A 19 -38.27 2.84 -14.42
CA PRO A 19 -36.92 2.31 -14.27
C PRO A 19 -36.90 1.30 -13.12
N SER A 20 -36.59 0.05 -13.44
CA SER A 20 -36.60 -1.09 -12.52
C SER A 20 -35.51 -1.06 -11.46
N THR A 21 -34.65 -0.04 -11.46
CA THR A 21 -33.59 0.15 -10.48
C THR A 21 -33.90 1.34 -9.58
N PRO A 22 -33.76 1.21 -8.25
CA PRO A 22 -33.94 2.32 -7.33
C PRO A 22 -33.06 3.51 -7.74
N PRO A 23 -33.53 4.76 -7.54
CA PRO A 23 -32.76 5.95 -7.86
C PRO A 23 -31.42 5.94 -7.12
N LYS A 24 -30.33 6.24 -7.84
CA LYS A 24 -28.98 6.31 -7.25
C LYS A 24 -29.00 7.31 -6.09
N PRO A 25 -28.42 6.99 -4.91
CA PRO A 25 -28.32 7.96 -3.84
C PRO A 25 -27.59 9.20 -4.35
N ILE A 26 -28.20 10.38 -4.12
CA ILE A 26 -27.62 11.69 -4.44
C ILE A 26 -26.48 11.90 -3.43
N GLY A 27 -25.27 11.50 -3.79
CA GLY A 27 -24.11 11.61 -2.91
C GLY A 27 -22.81 11.21 -3.58
N PHE A 28 -21.71 11.76 -3.07
CA PHE A 28 -20.38 11.51 -3.59
C PHE A 28 -19.92 10.07 -3.30
N ALA A 29 -19.74 9.26 -4.34
CA ALA A 29 -19.46 7.82 -4.22
C ALA A 29 -18.01 7.51 -3.81
N TYR A 30 -17.07 8.42 -4.06
CA TYR A 30 -15.62 8.16 -3.91
C TYR A 30 -15.02 8.70 -2.61
N ASN A 31 -15.86 8.98 -1.61
CA ASN A 31 -15.44 9.62 -0.37
C ASN A 31 -14.33 8.84 0.35
N GLU A 32 -14.48 7.52 0.46
CA GLU A 32 -13.49 6.65 1.12
C GLU A 32 -12.13 6.66 0.40
N ARG A 33 -12.13 6.71 -0.93
CA ARG A 33 -10.91 6.64 -1.74
C ARG A 33 -10.11 7.93 -1.64
N VAL A 34 -10.80 9.06 -1.77
CA VAL A 34 -10.19 10.37 -1.62
C VAL A 34 -9.72 10.59 -0.19
N ALA A 35 -10.52 10.19 0.81
CA ALA A 35 -10.14 10.27 2.21
C ALA A 35 -8.87 9.44 2.51
N ALA A 36 -8.76 8.24 1.94
CA ALA A 36 -7.57 7.39 2.09
C ALA A 36 -6.29 8.03 1.51
N ALA A 37 -6.41 8.93 0.53
CA ALA A 37 -5.28 9.65 -0.04
C ALA A 37 -5.00 10.99 0.68
N LEU A 38 -6.02 11.81 0.91
CA LEU A 38 -5.86 13.16 1.43
C LEU A 38 -5.68 13.23 2.96
N LEU A 39 -6.34 12.36 3.74
CA LEU A 39 -6.22 12.41 5.20
C LEU A 39 -4.79 12.11 5.69
N PRO A 40 -4.09 11.06 5.19
CA PRO A 40 -2.69 10.86 5.54
C PRO A 40 -1.83 12.06 5.15
N SER A 41 -2.05 12.63 3.96
CA SER A 41 -1.29 13.81 3.49
C SER A 41 -1.50 15.04 4.37
N LEU A 42 -2.74 15.31 4.83
CA LEU A 42 -3.02 16.40 5.76
C LEU A 42 -2.32 16.20 7.11
N ILE A 43 -2.33 14.97 7.64
CA ILE A 43 -1.66 14.65 8.91
C ILE A 43 -0.15 14.87 8.78
N ILE A 44 0.43 14.47 7.64
CA ILE A 44 1.86 14.65 7.36
C ILE A 44 2.22 16.14 7.28
N LEU A 45 1.46 16.92 6.52
CA LEU A 45 1.69 18.37 6.38
C LEU A 45 1.56 19.08 7.73
N ALA A 46 0.53 18.76 8.51
CA ALA A 46 0.33 19.32 9.84
C ALA A 46 1.50 19.03 10.80
N GLY A 47 2.15 17.87 10.65
CA GLY A 47 3.34 17.50 11.42
C GLY A 47 4.63 18.15 10.93
N PHE A 48 4.73 18.48 9.63
CA PHE A 48 5.95 19.01 9.02
C PHE A 48 6.20 20.48 9.36
N ASP A 49 5.14 21.28 9.51
CA ASP A 49 5.21 22.74 9.77
C ASP A 49 5.40 23.13 11.26
N GLY A 50 5.70 22.18 12.15
CA GLY A 50 6.07 22.52 13.54
C GLY A 50 4.92 22.93 14.47
N GLY A 51 3.68 22.55 14.14
CA GLY A 51 2.52 22.62 15.05
C GLY A 51 1.57 23.81 14.84
N SER A 52 2.03 24.90 14.20
CA SER A 52 1.20 26.04 13.77
C SER A 52 0.05 25.59 12.88
N MET A 53 0.38 24.95 11.75
CA MET A 53 -0.61 24.42 10.82
C MET A 53 -1.57 23.43 11.49
N ALA A 54 -1.05 22.54 12.34
CA ALA A 54 -1.87 21.56 13.08
C ALA A 54 -2.90 22.24 14.01
N SER A 55 -2.48 23.29 14.74
CA SER A 55 -3.36 24.01 15.65
C SER A 55 -4.46 24.80 14.90
N ILE A 56 -4.11 25.44 13.78
CA ILE A 56 -5.07 26.14 12.91
C ILE A 56 -6.11 25.16 12.35
N LEU A 57 -5.67 24.00 11.84
CA LEU A 57 -6.58 22.98 11.32
C LEU A 57 -7.48 22.38 12.41
N MET A 58 -6.96 22.16 13.62
CA MET A 58 -7.74 21.68 14.77
C MET A 58 -8.82 22.67 15.20
N VAL A 59 -8.42 23.93 15.47
CA VAL A 59 -9.36 24.98 15.91
C VAL A 59 -10.35 25.30 14.81
N GLY A 60 -9.89 25.39 13.56
CA GLY A 60 -10.72 25.57 12.39
C GLY A 60 -11.73 24.46 12.20
N GLY A 61 -11.31 23.20 12.28
CA GLY A 61 -12.20 22.05 12.20
C GLY A 61 -13.25 22.03 13.31
N MET A 62 -12.89 22.44 14.53
CA MET A 62 -13.84 22.57 15.64
C MET A 62 -14.87 23.68 15.38
N ALA A 63 -14.45 24.83 14.84
CA ALA A 63 -15.34 25.91 14.47
C ALA A 63 -16.32 25.50 13.35
N VAL A 64 -15.83 24.80 12.32
CA VAL A 64 -16.66 24.24 11.24
C VAL A 64 -17.69 23.27 11.81
N TYR A 65 -17.26 22.38 12.72
CA TYR A 65 -18.16 21.42 13.37
C TYR A 65 -19.26 22.11 14.17
N ILE A 66 -18.92 23.11 14.99
CA ILE A 66 -19.90 23.87 15.78
C ILE A 66 -20.91 24.55 14.84
N LEU A 67 -20.45 25.24 13.80
CA LEU A 67 -21.33 25.93 12.85
C LEU A 67 -22.24 24.96 12.08
N ASP A 68 -21.74 23.77 11.72
CA ASP A 68 -22.55 22.73 11.09
C ASP A 68 -23.62 22.19 12.05
N THR A 69 -23.29 22.00 13.34
CA THR A 69 -24.29 21.61 14.36
C THR A 69 -25.36 22.68 14.59
N LEU A 70 -25.01 23.96 14.48
CA LEU A 70 -25.94 25.09 14.52
C LEU A 70 -26.74 25.26 13.22
N ARG A 71 -26.55 24.37 12.23
CA ARG A 71 -27.18 24.38 10.90
C ARG A 71 -26.85 25.62 10.05
N GLN A 72 -25.80 26.37 10.38
CA GLN A 72 -25.33 27.50 9.59
C GLN A 72 -24.35 27.04 8.51
N LYS A 73 -24.87 26.36 7.48
CA LYS A 73 -24.05 25.68 6.45
C LYS A 73 -23.18 26.60 5.61
N GLU A 74 -23.67 27.80 5.29
CA GLU A 74 -22.94 28.80 4.51
C GLU A 74 -21.74 29.36 5.30
N MET A 75 -21.95 29.64 6.58
CA MET A 75 -20.89 30.07 7.49
C MET A 75 -19.86 28.96 7.71
N ALA A 76 -20.30 27.71 7.91
CA ALA A 76 -19.40 26.56 8.04
C ALA A 76 -18.52 26.38 6.80
N PHE A 77 -19.08 26.57 5.60
CA PHE A 77 -18.33 26.55 4.34
C PHE A 77 -17.28 27.67 4.27
N GLY A 78 -17.66 28.91 4.60
CA GLY A 78 -16.73 30.05 4.61
C GLY A 78 -15.59 29.87 5.61
N VAL A 79 -15.90 29.40 6.82
CA VAL A 79 -14.88 29.10 7.84
C VAL A 79 -13.95 27.98 7.38
N ALA A 80 -14.45 26.93 6.73
CA ALA A 80 -13.59 25.86 6.21
C ALA A 80 -12.54 26.40 5.22
N TRP A 81 -12.92 27.19 4.23
CA TRP A 81 -11.97 27.79 3.29
C TRP A 81 -11.02 28.80 3.95
N ALA A 82 -11.52 29.63 4.87
CA ALA A 82 -10.69 30.55 5.62
C ALA A 82 -9.62 29.81 6.44
N THR A 83 -9.97 28.68 7.07
CA THR A 83 -9.02 27.89 7.86
C THR A 83 -7.94 27.24 7.00
N LEU A 84 -8.27 26.76 5.80
CA LEU A 84 -7.30 26.24 4.84
C LEU A 84 -6.37 27.35 4.31
N GLY A 85 -6.92 28.55 4.05
CA GLY A 85 -6.13 29.72 3.66
C GLY A 85 -5.15 30.15 4.75
N LEU A 86 -5.61 30.22 6.01
CA LEU A 86 -4.75 30.51 7.16
C LEU A 86 -3.69 29.43 7.38
N ALA A 87 -4.03 28.15 7.18
CA ALA A 87 -3.07 27.06 7.25
C ALA A 87 -1.98 27.19 6.17
N LEU A 88 -2.32 27.63 4.96
CA LEU A 88 -1.34 27.89 3.90
C LEU A 88 -0.44 29.09 4.24
N LEU A 89 -1.01 30.16 4.79
CA LEU A 89 -0.23 31.32 5.24
C LEU A 89 0.71 30.96 6.39
N ALA A 90 0.28 30.09 7.30
CA ALA A 90 1.14 29.56 8.36
C ALA A 90 2.30 28.75 7.78
N ALA A 91 2.03 27.86 6.82
CA ALA A 91 3.09 27.11 6.14
C ALA A 91 4.08 28.03 5.40
N ALA A 92 3.59 29.08 4.73
CA ALA A 92 4.42 30.05 4.01
C ALA A 92 5.27 30.94 4.94
N SER A 93 4.77 31.24 6.14
CA SER A 93 5.47 32.04 7.17
C SER A 93 6.29 31.18 8.14
N GLY A 94 6.25 29.85 7.99
CA GLY A 94 6.96 28.91 8.82
C GLY A 94 8.48 29.02 8.67
N LYS A 95 9.19 28.45 9.65
CA LYS A 95 10.67 28.36 9.64
C LYS A 95 11.20 27.64 8.40
N LEU A 96 10.39 26.79 7.78
CA LEU A 96 10.69 26.06 6.55
C LEU A 96 10.94 27.00 5.34
N PHE A 97 10.40 28.22 5.36
CA PHE A 97 10.50 29.21 4.29
C PHE A 97 11.36 30.42 4.66
N LEU A 98 11.21 30.92 5.88
CA LEU A 98 11.89 32.15 6.31
C LEU A 98 13.23 31.93 7.02
N ALA A 99 13.49 30.73 7.53
CA ALA A 99 14.69 30.40 8.32
C ALA A 99 15.44 29.17 7.81
N SER A 100 15.11 28.73 6.59
CA SER A 100 15.60 27.46 6.05
C SER A 100 16.77 27.70 5.10
N GLU A 101 17.84 26.92 5.27
CA GLU A 101 18.99 26.81 4.35
C GLU A 101 18.62 26.18 2.99
N MET A 102 17.33 25.97 2.74
CA MET A 102 16.82 25.25 1.58
C MET A 102 16.79 26.17 0.34
N PRO A 103 17.21 25.69 -0.84
CA PRO A 103 17.15 26.49 -2.07
C PRO A 103 15.74 27.03 -2.34
N GLY A 104 15.61 28.31 -2.68
CA GLY A 104 14.31 28.97 -2.84
C GLY A 104 13.36 28.28 -3.83
N ILE A 105 13.90 27.63 -4.86
CA ILE A 105 13.11 26.85 -5.83
C ILE A 105 12.47 25.62 -5.16
N LEU A 106 13.21 24.90 -4.32
CA LEU A 106 12.69 23.75 -3.59
C LEU A 106 11.63 24.20 -2.58
N ALA A 107 11.84 25.35 -1.93
CA ALA A 107 10.85 25.94 -1.04
C ALA A 107 9.56 26.25 -1.80
N ALA A 108 9.64 26.96 -2.93
CA ALA A 108 8.49 27.26 -3.77
C ALA A 108 7.73 26.01 -4.23
N LEU A 109 8.43 24.93 -4.59
CA LEU A 109 7.81 23.65 -4.96
C LEU A 109 7.10 22.98 -3.78
N VAL A 110 7.70 22.97 -2.59
CA VAL A 110 7.06 22.45 -1.37
C VAL A 110 5.81 23.27 -1.03
N LEU A 111 5.86 24.60 -1.18
CA LEU A 111 4.71 25.46 -0.97
C LEU A 111 3.60 25.16 -1.97
N LEU A 112 3.96 24.99 -3.25
CA LEU A 112 3.02 24.69 -4.32
C LEU A 112 2.31 23.35 -4.06
N ILE A 113 3.04 22.31 -3.65
CA ILE A 113 2.46 21.00 -3.31
C ILE A 113 1.56 21.11 -2.06
N THR A 114 1.99 21.88 -1.06
CA THR A 114 1.19 22.13 0.16
C THR A 114 -0.10 22.88 -0.17
N ALA A 115 -0.02 23.93 -0.99
CA ALA A 115 -1.16 24.69 -1.49
C ALA A 115 -2.10 23.80 -2.30
N ALA A 116 -1.56 22.95 -3.19
CA ALA A 116 -2.36 22.00 -3.96
C ALA A 116 -3.08 20.99 -3.06
N CYS A 117 -2.42 20.47 -2.03
CA CYS A 117 -3.05 19.56 -1.05
C CYS A 117 -4.19 20.25 -0.30
N LEU A 118 -3.96 21.45 0.22
CA LEU A 118 -4.98 22.22 0.92
C LEU A 118 -6.15 22.60 0.00
N ALA A 119 -5.88 23.03 -1.24
CA ALA A 119 -6.90 23.33 -2.23
C ALA A 119 -7.75 22.09 -2.56
N LEU A 120 -7.13 20.93 -2.78
CA LEU A 120 -7.86 19.67 -3.01
C LEU A 120 -8.69 19.27 -1.79
N THR A 121 -8.21 19.51 -0.58
CA THR A 121 -9.01 19.25 0.63
C THR A 121 -10.17 20.23 0.77
N GLY A 122 -10.01 21.48 0.35
CA GLY A 122 -11.10 22.46 0.23
C GLY A 122 -12.15 22.02 -0.78
N LEU A 123 -11.74 21.52 -1.94
CA LEU A 123 -12.65 20.92 -2.93
C LEU A 123 -13.37 19.69 -2.37
N TRP A 124 -12.65 18.82 -1.65
CA TRP A 124 -13.24 17.65 -1.00
C TRP A 124 -14.31 18.02 0.01
N ILE A 125 -14.04 19.02 0.87
CA ILE A 125 -14.99 19.57 1.84
C ILE A 125 -16.20 20.20 1.12
N SER A 126 -15.95 20.97 0.05
CA SER A 126 -16.99 21.65 -0.73
C SER A 126 -18.01 20.65 -1.31
N ILE A 127 -17.55 19.50 -1.83
CA ILE A 127 -18.45 18.46 -2.34
C ILE A 127 -19.35 17.88 -1.24
N GLN A 128 -18.96 17.89 0.04
CA GLN A 128 -19.80 17.32 1.11
C GLN A 128 -21.07 18.14 1.39
N PHE A 129 -21.10 19.42 1.00
CA PHE A 129 -22.25 20.26 1.21
C PHE A 129 -23.37 19.97 0.20
N ARG A 130 -24.47 19.39 0.69
CA ARG A 130 -25.62 19.00 -0.13
C ARG A 130 -26.24 20.16 -0.92
N TRP A 131 -26.21 21.39 -0.40
CA TRP A 131 -26.77 22.55 -1.10
C TRP A 131 -26.00 22.85 -2.39
N ILE A 132 -24.66 22.70 -2.39
CA ILE A 132 -23.80 22.89 -3.56
C ILE A 132 -24.09 21.82 -4.62
N GLN A 133 -24.29 20.57 -4.20
CA GLN A 133 -24.66 19.47 -5.10
C GLN A 133 -26.00 19.72 -5.83
N LEU A 134 -26.96 20.35 -5.17
CA LEU A 134 -28.29 20.61 -5.74
C LEU A 134 -28.32 21.87 -6.61
N GLN A 135 -27.63 22.93 -6.20
CA GLN A 135 -27.65 24.21 -6.92
C GLN A 135 -26.68 24.25 -8.11
N TYR A 136 -25.51 23.59 -7.99
CA TYR A 136 -24.43 23.68 -8.98
C TYR A 136 -23.88 22.29 -9.40
N PRO A 137 -24.70 21.42 -10.01
CA PRO A 137 -24.29 20.05 -10.34
C PRO A 137 -23.11 19.96 -11.33
N VAL A 138 -23.00 20.92 -12.25
CA VAL A 138 -21.88 21.00 -13.21
C VAL A 138 -20.56 21.30 -12.50
N VAL A 139 -20.59 22.22 -11.53
CA VAL A 139 -19.40 22.58 -10.73
C VAL A 139 -18.96 21.38 -9.89
N VAL A 140 -19.90 20.65 -9.28
CA VAL A 140 -19.58 19.44 -8.50
C VAL A 140 -18.97 18.34 -9.37
N ALA A 141 -19.44 18.16 -10.61
CA ALA A 141 -18.80 17.24 -11.55
C ALA A 141 -17.35 17.66 -11.88
N GLY A 142 -17.12 18.97 -12.04
CA GLY A 142 -15.78 19.53 -12.19
C GLY A 142 -14.89 19.27 -10.98
N PHE A 143 -15.40 19.50 -9.76
CA PHE A 143 -14.70 19.20 -8.52
C PHE A 143 -14.40 17.72 -8.36
N GLU A 144 -15.33 16.83 -8.73
CA GLU A 144 -15.09 15.38 -8.71
C GLU A 144 -13.92 14.99 -9.64
N LYS A 145 -13.90 15.52 -10.89
CA LYS A 145 -12.80 15.27 -11.83
C LYS A 145 -11.47 15.77 -11.28
N THR A 146 -11.40 17.02 -10.81
CA THR A 146 -10.15 17.61 -10.30
C THR A 146 -9.67 16.91 -9.02
N LEU A 147 -10.59 16.50 -8.14
CA LEU A 147 -10.28 15.79 -6.92
C LEU A 147 -9.70 14.40 -7.20
N ILE A 148 -10.30 13.64 -8.11
CA ILE A 148 -9.81 12.29 -8.49
C ILE A 148 -8.45 12.39 -9.21
N GLY A 149 -8.34 13.27 -10.21
CA GLY A 149 -7.09 13.42 -10.98
C GLY A 149 -5.94 14.06 -10.18
N GLY A 150 -6.24 15.05 -9.35
CA GLY A 150 -5.25 15.80 -8.59
C GLY A 150 -4.80 15.14 -7.28
N SER A 151 -5.66 14.33 -6.64
CA SER A 151 -5.32 13.70 -5.36
C SER A 151 -4.17 12.69 -5.47
N PHE A 152 -4.06 11.98 -6.59
CA PHE A 152 -3.00 11.00 -6.82
C PHE A 152 -1.58 11.59 -6.78
N PRO A 153 -1.20 12.56 -7.65
CA PRO A 153 0.16 13.12 -7.66
C PRO A 153 0.50 13.89 -6.38
N VAL A 154 -0.48 14.59 -5.79
CA VAL A 154 -0.26 15.34 -4.53
C VAL A 154 -0.05 14.39 -3.36
N ALA A 155 -0.86 13.33 -3.24
CA ALA A 155 -0.68 12.32 -2.21
C ALA A 155 0.66 11.58 -2.37
N ALA A 156 1.04 11.22 -3.60
CA ALA A 156 2.33 10.61 -3.91
C ALA A 156 3.50 11.47 -3.40
N ALA A 157 3.50 12.77 -3.70
CA ALA A 157 4.55 13.69 -3.27
C ALA A 157 4.62 13.81 -1.74
N VAL A 158 3.51 14.19 -1.09
CA VAL A 158 3.49 14.45 0.37
C VAL A 158 3.79 13.18 1.17
N GLN A 159 3.21 12.04 0.77
CA GLN A 159 3.42 10.78 1.50
C GLN A 159 4.82 10.22 1.30
N SER A 160 5.49 10.54 0.18
CA SER A 160 6.90 10.18 0.00
C SER A 160 7.82 10.83 1.04
N TRP A 161 7.54 12.08 1.44
CA TRP A 161 8.28 12.77 2.51
C TRP A 161 8.14 12.08 3.86
N ALA A 162 6.93 11.58 4.16
CA ALA A 162 6.72 10.83 5.40
C ALA A 162 7.43 9.47 5.37
N LEU A 163 7.46 8.80 4.21
CA LEU A 163 8.16 7.53 4.06
C LEU A 163 9.67 7.68 4.23
N THR A 164 10.29 8.73 3.68
CA THR A 164 11.72 9.00 3.88
C THR A 164 12.06 9.28 5.34
N VAL A 165 11.22 10.04 6.05
CA VAL A 165 11.40 10.29 7.49
C VAL A 165 11.16 9.03 8.33
N ALA A 166 10.18 8.19 7.97
CA ALA A 166 9.79 7.03 8.76
C ALA A 166 10.71 5.81 8.55
N ALA A 167 11.05 5.50 7.30
CA ALA A 167 11.79 4.31 6.93
C ALA A 167 13.28 4.57 6.64
N GLY A 168 13.67 5.83 6.46
CA GLY A 168 15.00 6.19 5.97
C GLY A 168 15.06 6.26 4.45
N VAL A 169 16.10 6.91 3.94
CA VAL A 169 16.28 7.20 2.50
C VAL A 169 16.42 5.91 1.69
N ASP A 170 17.13 4.92 2.20
CA ASP A 170 17.45 3.68 1.46
C ASP A 170 16.24 2.76 1.27
N ALA A 171 15.32 2.76 2.25
CA ALA A 171 14.15 1.87 2.27
C ALA A 171 12.87 2.54 1.75
N ALA A 172 12.81 3.88 1.75
CA ALA A 172 11.62 4.62 1.35
C ALA A 172 11.15 4.32 -0.09
N PRO A 173 12.02 4.21 -1.11
CA PRO A 173 11.60 3.89 -2.48
C PRO A 173 10.82 2.57 -2.60
N PHE A 174 11.19 1.54 -1.82
CA PHE A 174 10.52 0.23 -1.85
C PHE A 174 9.11 0.29 -1.26
N LEU A 175 8.94 1.04 -0.18
CA LEU A 175 7.62 1.29 0.42
C LEU A 175 6.76 2.19 -0.47
N LEU A 176 7.40 3.12 -1.17
CA LEU A 176 6.75 4.04 -2.09
C LEU A 176 6.15 3.29 -3.28
N VAL A 177 6.80 2.26 -3.83
CA VAL A 177 6.20 1.38 -4.86
C VAL A 177 4.85 0.84 -4.38
N ALA A 178 4.81 0.24 -3.18
CA ALA A 178 3.58 -0.33 -2.64
C ALA A 178 2.49 0.74 -2.47
N LEU A 179 2.86 1.90 -1.92
CA LEU A 179 1.94 3.01 -1.76
C LEU A 179 1.38 3.51 -3.10
N LEU A 180 2.24 3.79 -4.08
CA LEU A 180 1.83 4.29 -5.39
C LEU A 180 0.95 3.28 -6.13
N CYS A 181 1.26 1.99 -6.05
CA CYS A 181 0.41 0.95 -6.64
C CYS A 181 -0.98 0.92 -6.00
N THR A 182 -1.08 1.09 -4.68
CA THR A 182 -2.39 1.17 -4.00
C THR A 182 -3.17 2.42 -4.39
N LEU A 183 -2.52 3.58 -4.44
CA LEU A 183 -3.14 4.83 -4.84
C LEU A 183 -3.57 4.82 -6.31
N TYR A 184 -2.77 4.21 -7.19
CA TYR A 184 -3.10 4.00 -8.60
C TYR A 184 -4.38 3.17 -8.76
N HIS A 185 -4.47 2.06 -8.02
CA HIS A 185 -5.68 1.23 -8.03
C HIS A 185 -6.92 1.98 -7.53
N LEU A 186 -6.76 2.85 -6.53
CA LEU A 186 -7.87 3.58 -5.93
C LEU A 186 -8.37 4.73 -6.82
N LEU A 187 -7.47 5.49 -7.45
CA LEU A 187 -7.76 6.81 -8.02
C LEU A 187 -7.48 6.92 -9.53
N ALA A 188 -6.56 6.13 -10.10
CA ALA A 188 -6.11 6.30 -11.49
C ALA A 188 -6.77 5.32 -12.49
N LEU A 189 -7.51 4.32 -12.01
CA LEU A 189 -8.37 3.49 -12.85
C LEU A 189 -9.62 4.26 -13.29
N PRO A 190 -10.23 3.94 -14.44
CA PRO A 190 -11.37 4.70 -14.95
C PRO A 190 -12.56 4.55 -13.99
N LEU A 191 -13.01 5.67 -13.43
CA LEU A 191 -14.11 5.73 -12.46
C LEU A 191 -15.36 6.29 -13.13
N GLU A 192 -16.52 5.73 -12.77
CA GLU A 192 -17.80 6.22 -13.29
C GLU A 192 -18.23 7.50 -12.56
N PRO A 193 -18.66 8.55 -13.26
CA PRO A 193 -19.17 9.75 -12.61
C PRO A 193 -20.22 9.47 -11.53
N SER A 194 -20.11 10.13 -10.38
CA SER A 194 -21.13 10.01 -9.34
C SER A 194 -22.48 10.59 -9.79
N LEU A 195 -22.46 11.69 -10.55
CA LEU A 195 -23.63 12.50 -10.93
C LEU A 195 -24.02 12.46 -12.43
N ALA A 196 -23.31 11.73 -13.29
CA ALA A 196 -23.66 11.67 -14.72
C ALA A 196 -24.74 10.62 -15.03
N PRO A 197 -25.59 10.85 -16.06
CA PRO A 197 -26.52 9.83 -16.55
C PRO A 197 -25.76 8.60 -17.08
N ARG A 198 -26.34 7.41 -16.85
CA ARG A 198 -25.78 6.11 -17.26
C ARG A 198 -25.43 6.13 -18.76
N GLY A 199 -24.26 5.62 -19.11
CA GLY A 199 -23.84 5.41 -20.50
C GLY A 199 -22.84 6.43 -21.06
N ARG A 200 -22.58 7.53 -20.35
CA ARG A 200 -21.39 8.36 -20.63
C ARG A 200 -20.18 7.65 -20.02
N GLY A 201 -19.15 7.38 -20.84
CA GLY A 201 -17.93 6.69 -20.43
C GLY A 201 -17.31 7.29 -19.16
N GLY A 202 -16.50 6.49 -18.46
CA GLY A 202 -15.85 6.90 -17.21
C GLY A 202 -15.02 8.18 -17.36
N TRP A 203 -14.80 8.87 -16.25
CA TRP A 203 -13.83 9.96 -16.20
C TRP A 203 -12.43 9.42 -16.47
N GLY A 204 -11.69 10.13 -17.30
CA GLY A 204 -10.29 9.84 -17.55
C GLY A 204 -9.91 10.21 -18.98
N GLU A 205 -9.11 11.26 -19.11
CA GLU A 205 -8.41 11.50 -20.36
C GLU A 205 -7.23 10.51 -20.46
N PRO A 206 -6.92 9.98 -21.66
CA PRO A 206 -5.79 9.06 -21.81
C PRO A 206 -4.47 9.69 -21.33
N GLY A 207 -4.34 11.02 -21.42
CA GLY A 207 -3.20 11.76 -20.87
C GLY A 207 -3.09 11.68 -19.34
N GLU A 208 -4.20 11.74 -18.60
CA GLU A 208 -4.22 11.61 -17.14
C GLU A 208 -3.82 10.19 -16.70
N GLY A 209 -4.33 9.17 -17.40
CA GLY A 209 -3.96 7.78 -17.18
C GLY A 209 -2.49 7.50 -17.47
N ALA A 210 -1.95 8.07 -18.55
CA ALA A 210 -0.54 7.98 -18.90
C ALA A 210 0.35 8.70 -17.86
N ALA A 211 -0.01 9.93 -17.44
CA ALA A 211 0.73 10.67 -16.42
C ALA A 211 0.76 9.92 -15.08
N ALA A 212 -0.38 9.36 -14.66
CA ALA A 212 -0.44 8.52 -13.45
C ALA A 212 0.44 7.26 -13.59
N PHE A 213 0.42 6.60 -14.74
CA PHE A 213 1.28 5.45 -15.02
C PHE A 213 2.77 5.81 -14.94
N PHE A 214 3.19 6.89 -15.59
CA PHE A 214 4.58 7.36 -15.53
C PHE A 214 4.99 7.71 -14.11
N LEU A 215 4.13 8.37 -13.34
CA LEU A 215 4.41 8.69 -11.94
C LEU A 215 4.63 7.43 -11.10
N VAL A 216 3.78 6.40 -11.25
CA VAL A 216 3.96 5.12 -10.53
C VAL A 216 5.25 4.41 -10.93
N ALA A 217 5.59 4.44 -12.22
CA ALA A 217 6.72 3.70 -12.77
C ALA A 217 8.07 4.37 -12.49
N THR A 218 8.15 5.69 -12.56
CA THR A 218 9.44 6.42 -12.51
C THR A 218 9.76 6.98 -11.13
N LEU A 219 8.77 7.38 -10.34
CA LEU A 219 9.00 8.10 -9.10
C LEU A 219 9.79 7.30 -8.04
N PRO A 220 9.51 5.99 -7.80
CA PRO A 220 10.31 5.20 -6.87
C PRO A 220 11.75 4.99 -7.35
N ALA A 221 11.94 4.66 -8.63
CA ALA A 221 13.26 4.46 -9.21
C ALA A 221 14.07 5.76 -9.23
N GLY A 222 13.43 6.89 -9.57
CA GLY A 222 14.04 8.22 -9.54
C GLY A 222 14.43 8.65 -8.13
N MET A 223 13.57 8.43 -7.13
CA MET A 223 13.91 8.71 -5.74
C MET A 223 15.14 7.92 -5.27
N TYR A 224 15.21 6.64 -5.63
CA TYR A 224 16.38 5.81 -5.30
C TYR A 224 17.64 6.24 -6.06
N ALA A 225 17.52 6.56 -7.35
CA ALA A 225 18.64 7.01 -8.17
C ALA A 225 19.23 8.34 -7.68
N VAL A 226 18.37 9.27 -7.22
CA VAL A 226 18.82 10.55 -6.65
C VAL A 226 19.46 10.34 -5.28
N ALA A 227 18.91 9.45 -4.45
CA ALA A 227 19.48 9.13 -3.15
C ALA A 227 20.89 8.53 -3.25
N GLU A 228 21.08 7.62 -4.21
CA GLU A 228 22.33 6.85 -4.39
C GLU A 228 23.12 7.32 -5.63
N ALA A 229 22.97 8.60 -6.01
CA ALA A 229 23.50 9.13 -7.27
C ALA A 229 25.03 8.99 -7.39
N ALA A 230 25.74 9.04 -6.25
CA ALA A 230 27.20 8.93 -6.20
C ALA A 230 27.71 7.52 -6.55
N ASP A 231 26.98 6.47 -6.16
CA ASP A 231 27.42 5.07 -6.24
C ASP A 231 26.58 4.23 -7.20
N LEU A 232 25.80 4.87 -8.09
CA LEU A 232 24.82 4.20 -8.95
C LEU A 232 25.43 3.12 -9.86
N ALA A 233 26.71 3.25 -10.19
CA ALA A 233 27.45 2.29 -11.03
C ALA A 233 27.72 0.94 -10.32
N HIS A 234 27.55 0.86 -8.99
CA HIS A 234 27.74 -0.39 -8.28
C HIS A 234 26.64 -1.39 -8.62
N TRP A 235 27.02 -2.65 -8.84
CA TRP A 235 26.12 -3.72 -9.30
C TRP A 235 24.88 -3.89 -8.40
N VAL A 236 25.03 -3.64 -7.11
CA VAL A 236 23.94 -3.67 -6.12
C VAL A 236 22.83 -2.66 -6.44
N HIS A 237 23.21 -1.43 -6.79
CA HIS A 237 22.25 -0.36 -7.07
C HIS A 237 21.57 -0.61 -8.42
N ALA A 238 22.27 -1.22 -9.39
CA ALA A 238 21.67 -1.66 -10.65
C ALA A 238 20.53 -2.67 -10.45
N TRP A 239 20.71 -3.72 -9.62
CA TRP A 239 19.62 -4.67 -9.31
C TRP A 239 18.47 -4.04 -8.53
N SER A 240 18.80 -3.07 -7.67
CA SER A 240 17.81 -2.34 -6.88
C SER A 240 16.94 -1.44 -7.75
N LEU A 241 17.55 -0.74 -8.71
CA LEU A 241 16.84 0.03 -9.73
C LEU A 241 16.01 -0.86 -10.64
N LEU A 242 16.56 -2.01 -11.07
CA LEU A 242 15.82 -2.97 -11.88
C LEU A 242 14.56 -3.44 -11.14
N LEU A 243 14.68 -3.75 -9.85
CA LEU A 243 13.55 -4.15 -9.01
C LEU A 243 12.54 -3.00 -8.81
N LEU A 244 13.01 -1.78 -8.52
CA LEU A 244 12.15 -0.61 -8.34
C LEU A 244 11.43 -0.18 -9.62
N ALA A 245 12.03 -0.38 -10.80
CA ALA A 245 11.42 -0.08 -12.08
C ALA A 245 10.43 -1.18 -12.51
N SER A 246 10.73 -2.45 -12.21
CA SER A 246 9.92 -3.58 -12.67
C SER A 246 8.70 -3.88 -11.80
N LEU A 247 8.79 -3.73 -10.47
CA LEU A 247 7.66 -3.95 -9.56
C LEU A 247 6.41 -3.11 -9.84
N PRO A 248 6.49 -1.77 -10.03
CA PRO A 248 5.31 -0.97 -10.36
C PRO A 248 4.72 -1.37 -11.72
N LEU A 249 5.56 -1.69 -12.71
CA LEU A 249 5.10 -2.15 -14.02
C LEU A 249 4.35 -3.49 -13.92
N LEU A 250 4.89 -4.43 -13.13
CA LEU A 250 4.25 -5.71 -12.87
C LEU A 250 2.89 -5.53 -12.18
N ALA A 251 2.83 -4.66 -11.17
CA ALA A 251 1.60 -4.38 -10.44
C ALA A 251 0.53 -3.77 -11.36
N VAL A 252 0.88 -2.78 -12.18
CA VAL A 252 -0.05 -2.16 -13.14
C VAL A 252 -0.50 -3.15 -14.21
N ALA A 253 0.43 -3.94 -14.77
CA ALA A 253 0.11 -4.91 -15.82
C ALA A 253 -0.75 -6.07 -15.30
N CYS A 254 -0.62 -6.44 -14.02
CA CYS A 254 -1.47 -7.44 -13.37
C CYS A 254 -2.92 -6.95 -13.21
N MET A 255 -3.16 -5.64 -13.03
CA MET A 255 -4.51 -5.11 -12.87
C MET A 255 -5.34 -5.18 -14.17
N PRO A 256 -6.60 -5.66 -14.13
CA PRO A 256 -7.42 -5.93 -15.33
C PRO A 256 -7.67 -4.71 -16.23
N ARG A 257 -7.56 -3.49 -15.69
CA ARG A 257 -7.67 -2.23 -16.43
C ARG A 257 -6.47 -1.30 -16.22
N GLY A 258 -5.30 -1.82 -15.86
CA GLY A 258 -4.13 -0.98 -15.55
C GLY A 258 -3.57 -0.19 -16.73
N LEU A 259 -3.83 -0.61 -17.98
CA LEU A 259 -3.39 0.08 -19.19
C LEU A 259 -4.57 0.65 -19.98
N TRP A 260 -5.66 1.04 -19.30
CA TRP A 260 -6.90 1.48 -19.93
C TRP A 260 -6.72 2.68 -20.88
N TRP A 261 -5.73 3.53 -20.62
CA TRP A 261 -5.43 4.73 -21.42
C TRP A 261 -4.85 4.42 -22.81
N LEU A 262 -4.34 3.20 -23.03
CA LEU A 262 -3.94 2.70 -24.36
C LEU A 262 -5.13 2.25 -25.21
N GLY A 263 -6.34 2.25 -24.65
CA GLY A 263 -7.56 1.79 -25.31
C GLY A 263 -7.73 0.26 -25.27
N ALA A 264 -8.59 -0.24 -26.15
CA ALA A 264 -8.88 -1.66 -26.30
C ALA A 264 -8.37 -2.17 -27.65
N GLY A 265 -7.85 -3.40 -27.67
CA GLY A 265 -7.45 -4.06 -28.91
C GLY A 265 -6.43 -5.16 -28.70
N GLU A 266 -6.21 -5.93 -29.76
CA GLU A 266 -5.28 -7.07 -29.74
C GLU A 266 -3.84 -6.63 -29.49
N ARG A 267 -3.43 -5.50 -30.08
CA ARG A 267 -2.09 -4.93 -29.87
C ARG A 267 -1.86 -4.55 -28.41
N VAL A 268 -2.85 -3.96 -27.74
CA VAL A 268 -2.78 -3.59 -26.31
C VAL A 268 -2.75 -4.84 -25.43
N ARG A 269 -3.51 -5.87 -25.78
CA ARG A 269 -3.48 -7.17 -25.09
C ARG A 269 -2.11 -7.82 -25.17
N ARG A 270 -1.49 -7.84 -26.36
CA ARG A 270 -0.11 -8.36 -26.55
C ARG A 270 0.92 -7.51 -25.83
N LEU A 271 0.81 -6.18 -25.89
CA LEU A 271 1.70 -5.26 -25.18
C LEU A 271 1.60 -5.45 -23.66
N ARG A 272 0.40 -5.61 -23.11
CA ARG A 272 0.17 -5.92 -21.70
C ARG A 272 0.81 -7.25 -21.32
N ALA A 273 0.61 -8.29 -22.12
CA ALA A 273 1.22 -9.61 -21.87
C ALA A 273 2.75 -9.54 -21.92
N GLY A 274 3.32 -8.85 -22.92
CA GLY A 274 4.76 -8.63 -23.04
C GLY A 274 5.33 -7.82 -21.87
N LEU A 275 4.67 -6.73 -21.48
CA LEU A 275 5.06 -5.92 -20.32
C LEU A 275 5.03 -6.75 -19.04
N LEU A 276 3.99 -7.56 -18.85
CA LEU A 276 3.80 -8.41 -17.69
C LEU A 276 4.86 -9.51 -17.60
N LEU A 277 5.20 -10.16 -18.72
CA LEU A 277 6.31 -11.14 -18.78
C LEU A 277 7.67 -10.49 -18.52
N ALA A 278 7.96 -9.38 -19.19
CA ALA A 278 9.24 -8.67 -19.06
C ALA A 278 9.43 -8.09 -17.66
N SER A 279 8.40 -7.45 -17.09
CA SER A 279 8.44 -6.91 -15.73
C SER A 279 8.52 -8.00 -14.67
N LEU A 280 7.85 -9.15 -14.85
CA LEU A 280 8.02 -10.28 -13.95
C LEU A 280 9.46 -10.79 -13.99
N ALA A 281 10.02 -11.04 -15.18
CA ALA A 281 11.38 -11.53 -15.32
C ALA A 281 12.41 -10.57 -14.70
N ALA A 282 12.25 -9.27 -14.92
CA ALA A 282 13.10 -8.23 -14.35
C ALA A 282 12.96 -8.13 -12.82
N ALA A 283 11.73 -8.22 -12.29
CA ALA A 283 11.47 -8.16 -10.85
C ALA A 283 12.07 -9.38 -10.13
N LEU A 284 11.95 -10.57 -10.71
CA LEU A 284 12.55 -11.79 -10.17
C LEU A 284 14.09 -11.71 -10.22
N ALA A 285 14.67 -11.26 -11.34
CA ALA A 285 16.12 -11.08 -11.45
C ALA A 285 16.66 -10.11 -10.38
N GLY A 286 16.00 -8.96 -10.21
CA GLY A 286 16.34 -7.99 -9.19
C GLY A 286 16.19 -8.55 -7.77
N LEU A 287 15.16 -9.36 -7.51
CA LEU A 287 14.90 -9.96 -6.20
C LEU A 287 15.91 -11.05 -5.88
N GLU A 288 16.23 -11.91 -6.84
CA GLU A 288 17.23 -12.97 -6.68
C GLU A 288 18.61 -12.38 -6.44
N ALA A 289 19.05 -11.44 -7.29
CA ALA A 289 20.37 -10.83 -7.18
C ALA A 289 20.53 -10.02 -5.89
N ARG A 290 19.53 -9.22 -5.53
CA ARG A 290 19.63 -8.36 -4.33
C ARG A 290 19.34 -9.11 -3.04
N VAL A 291 18.30 -9.94 -2.99
CA VAL A 291 17.84 -10.55 -1.74
C VAL A 291 18.46 -11.92 -1.58
N VAL A 292 18.29 -12.81 -2.55
CA VAL A 292 18.67 -14.23 -2.39
C VAL A 292 20.19 -14.40 -2.42
N PHE A 293 20.85 -13.93 -3.47
CA PHE A 293 22.28 -14.14 -3.64
C PHE A 293 23.14 -13.22 -2.77
N ARG A 294 22.61 -12.06 -2.34
CA ARG A 294 23.37 -11.20 -1.42
C ARG A 294 23.12 -11.55 0.05
N SER A 295 21.87 -11.57 0.49
CA SER A 295 21.55 -11.78 1.92
C SER A 295 21.57 -13.25 2.32
N TYR A 296 21.24 -14.15 1.38
CA TYR A 296 21.07 -15.57 1.68
C TYR A 296 22.09 -16.51 1.03
N ALA A 297 23.12 -15.99 0.34
CA ALA A 297 24.15 -16.85 -0.27
C ALA A 297 24.82 -17.80 0.72
N GLN A 298 25.04 -17.37 1.97
CA GLN A 298 25.62 -18.19 3.03
C GLN A 298 24.77 -19.41 3.43
N TYR A 299 23.47 -19.42 3.09
CA TYR A 299 22.58 -20.53 3.40
C TYR A 299 22.40 -21.50 2.22
N LEU A 300 22.88 -21.13 1.03
CA LEU A 300 22.85 -22.00 -0.14
C LEU A 300 23.99 -23.01 -0.02
N ARG A 301 23.64 -24.30 0.10
CA ARG A 301 24.64 -25.37 0.27
C ARG A 301 25.19 -25.90 -1.04
N LEU A 302 24.50 -25.65 -2.15
CA LEU A 302 24.98 -26.04 -3.48
C LEU A 302 26.17 -25.15 -3.88
N PRO A 303 27.25 -25.74 -4.44
CA PRO A 303 28.35 -24.95 -4.96
C PRO A 303 27.88 -24.13 -6.18
N PRO A 304 28.38 -22.89 -6.37
CA PRO A 304 28.16 -22.15 -7.61
C PRO A 304 28.78 -22.94 -8.79
N PRO A 305 28.14 -22.98 -9.97
CA PRO A 305 26.97 -22.21 -10.41
C PRO A 305 25.60 -22.87 -10.14
N TRP A 306 25.57 -24.10 -9.61
CA TRP A 306 24.35 -24.89 -9.45
C TRP A 306 23.35 -24.27 -8.47
N SER A 307 23.83 -23.55 -7.45
CA SER A 307 22.97 -22.79 -6.54
C SER A 307 22.17 -21.71 -7.26
N TYR A 308 22.80 -20.97 -8.19
CA TYR A 308 22.12 -19.94 -8.98
C TYR A 308 21.04 -20.55 -9.87
N LEU A 309 21.37 -21.62 -10.60
CA LEU A 309 20.42 -22.33 -11.48
C LEU A 309 19.26 -22.94 -10.70
N ALA A 310 19.53 -23.53 -9.52
CA ALA A 310 18.49 -24.15 -8.72
C ALA A 310 17.49 -23.11 -8.18
N VAL A 311 18.00 -21.98 -7.67
CA VAL A 311 17.15 -20.88 -7.19
C VAL A 311 16.34 -20.29 -8.34
N THR A 312 16.96 -20.01 -9.49
CA THR A 312 16.27 -19.40 -10.63
C THR A 312 15.16 -20.32 -11.16
N VAL A 313 15.43 -21.62 -11.32
CA VAL A 313 14.41 -22.59 -11.76
C VAL A 313 13.25 -22.68 -10.77
N ALA A 314 13.52 -22.69 -9.46
CA ALA A 314 12.48 -22.76 -8.45
C ALA A 314 11.60 -21.50 -8.43
N VAL A 315 12.22 -20.32 -8.46
CA VAL A 315 11.53 -19.02 -8.35
C VAL A 315 10.81 -18.67 -9.66
N TYR A 316 11.48 -18.76 -10.81
CA TYR A 316 10.87 -18.49 -12.11
C TYR A 316 9.80 -19.53 -12.46
N GLY A 317 10.00 -20.81 -12.12
CA GLY A 317 8.99 -21.85 -12.38
C GLY A 317 7.67 -21.58 -11.65
N ALA A 318 7.74 -21.26 -10.35
CA ALA A 318 6.55 -20.92 -9.57
C ALA A 318 5.90 -19.61 -10.03
N ALA A 319 6.72 -18.58 -10.31
CA ALA A 319 6.22 -17.28 -10.73
C ALA A 319 5.58 -17.31 -12.13
N ALA A 320 6.17 -18.03 -13.08
CA ALA A 320 5.62 -18.20 -14.42
C ALA A 320 4.28 -18.93 -14.38
N LEU A 321 4.14 -19.98 -13.56
CA LEU A 321 2.87 -20.69 -13.40
C LEU A 321 1.78 -19.78 -12.81
N LEU A 322 2.09 -19.04 -11.75
CA LEU A 322 1.14 -18.07 -11.16
C LEU A 322 0.73 -17.00 -12.16
N LEU A 323 1.66 -16.56 -13.00
CA LEU A 323 1.41 -15.56 -14.03
C LEU A 323 0.49 -16.09 -15.12
N LEU A 324 0.76 -17.30 -15.61
CA LEU A 324 -0.03 -17.97 -16.63
C LEU A 324 -1.46 -18.22 -16.12
N HIS A 325 -1.61 -18.61 -14.85
CA HIS A 325 -2.91 -18.71 -14.16
C HIS A 325 -3.64 -17.38 -14.11
N ALA A 326 -2.96 -16.31 -13.65
CA ALA A 326 -3.57 -14.99 -13.48
C ALA A 326 -4.00 -14.33 -14.81
N VAL A 327 -3.28 -14.61 -15.90
CA VAL A 327 -3.61 -14.12 -17.25
C VAL A 327 -4.65 -15.00 -17.94
N GLY A 328 -4.83 -16.25 -17.49
CA GLY A 328 -5.69 -17.24 -18.15
C GLY A 328 -5.18 -17.57 -19.55
N ALA A 329 -3.86 -17.59 -19.74
CA ALA A 329 -3.23 -17.76 -21.05
C ALA A 329 -3.22 -19.22 -21.53
N LEU A 330 -3.30 -20.18 -20.60
CA LEU A 330 -3.37 -21.61 -20.89
C LEU A 330 -4.81 -22.08 -20.91
N GLU A 331 -5.08 -23.08 -21.74
CA GLU A 331 -6.30 -23.87 -21.61
C GLU A 331 -6.34 -24.55 -20.25
N PRO A 332 -7.51 -24.65 -19.61
CA PRO A 332 -7.63 -25.15 -18.25
C PRO A 332 -7.20 -26.61 -18.10
N GLU A 333 -7.16 -27.38 -19.19
CA GLU A 333 -6.69 -28.77 -19.18
C GLU A 333 -5.16 -28.85 -19.12
N VAL A 334 -4.48 -28.07 -19.97
CA VAL A 334 -3.01 -27.98 -20.00
C VAL A 334 -2.49 -27.38 -18.71
N GLU A 335 -3.16 -26.35 -18.19
CA GLU A 335 -2.80 -25.71 -16.93
C GLU A 335 -2.81 -26.70 -15.76
N ARG A 336 -3.87 -27.49 -15.62
CA ARG A 336 -3.98 -28.52 -14.57
C ARG A 336 -2.88 -29.57 -14.71
N ALA A 337 -2.64 -30.03 -15.94
CA ALA A 337 -1.60 -31.03 -16.23
C ALA A 337 -0.18 -30.53 -15.88
N MET A 338 0.12 -29.25 -16.10
CA MET A 338 1.46 -28.69 -15.86
C MET A 338 1.67 -28.15 -14.43
N ALA A 339 0.61 -27.70 -13.75
CA ALA A 339 0.71 -27.03 -12.46
C ALA A 339 1.36 -27.91 -11.37
N GLY A 340 0.92 -29.17 -11.27
CA GLY A 340 1.48 -30.14 -10.30
C GLY A 340 2.97 -30.39 -10.50
N PRO A 341 3.39 -30.91 -11.68
CA PRO A 341 4.80 -31.22 -11.94
C PRO A 341 5.73 -30.01 -11.77
N VAL A 342 5.37 -28.84 -12.28
CA VAL A 342 6.21 -27.63 -12.20
C VAL A 342 6.39 -27.18 -10.75
N LEU A 343 5.33 -27.18 -9.94
CA LEU A 343 5.42 -26.81 -8.53
C LEU A 343 6.23 -27.82 -7.72
N VAL A 344 6.06 -29.12 -7.97
CA VAL A 344 6.79 -30.18 -7.27
C VAL A 344 8.27 -30.15 -7.62
N VAL A 345 8.62 -30.01 -8.89
CA VAL A 345 10.02 -29.85 -9.34
C VAL A 345 10.63 -28.58 -8.76
N GLY A 346 9.92 -27.45 -8.81
CA GLY A 346 10.39 -26.20 -8.21
C GLY A 346 10.64 -26.31 -6.71
N ALA A 347 9.74 -26.97 -5.97
CA ALA A 347 9.91 -27.22 -4.54
C ALA A 347 11.07 -28.19 -4.23
N ALA A 348 11.27 -29.23 -5.06
CA ALA A 348 12.40 -30.16 -4.93
C ALA A 348 13.74 -29.44 -5.11
N VAL A 349 13.86 -28.67 -6.21
CA VAL A 349 15.08 -27.94 -6.56
C VAL A 349 15.37 -26.84 -5.54
N GLY A 350 14.34 -26.11 -5.09
CA GLY A 350 14.49 -25.12 -4.01
C GLY A 350 14.90 -25.76 -2.67
N ALA A 351 14.35 -26.93 -2.33
CA ALA A 351 14.73 -27.65 -1.12
C ALA A 351 16.19 -28.15 -1.18
N LEU A 352 16.63 -28.63 -2.35
CA LEU A 352 18.02 -29.02 -2.59
C LEU A 352 18.96 -27.81 -2.47
N ALA A 353 18.58 -26.65 -3.03
CA ALA A 353 19.38 -25.43 -2.95
C ALA A 353 19.63 -24.96 -1.50
N LEU A 354 18.60 -25.06 -0.65
CA LEU A 354 18.68 -24.77 0.78
C LEU A 354 19.43 -25.84 1.58
N GLY A 355 19.72 -27.00 0.97
CA GLY A 355 20.41 -28.11 1.62
C GLY A 355 19.57 -28.80 2.69
N LEU A 356 18.24 -28.89 2.48
CA LEU A 356 17.35 -29.67 3.33
C LEU A 356 17.73 -31.15 3.32
N PRO A 357 17.77 -31.83 4.47
CA PRO A 357 18.08 -33.25 4.52
C PRO A 357 16.92 -34.06 3.90
N LEU A 358 17.25 -35.22 3.33
CA LEU A 358 16.31 -36.06 2.57
C LEU A 358 15.06 -36.45 3.36
N TRP A 359 15.15 -36.58 4.69
CA TRP A 359 14.00 -36.90 5.54
C TRP A 359 13.00 -35.74 5.72
N VAL A 360 13.41 -34.48 5.52
CA VAL A 360 12.51 -33.31 5.55
C VAL A 360 11.93 -33.00 4.17
N MET A 361 12.55 -33.48 3.09
CA MET A 361 12.10 -33.22 1.71
C MET A 361 10.65 -33.58 1.38
N PRO A 362 10.04 -34.63 1.95
CA PRO A 362 8.62 -34.90 1.71
C PRO A 362 7.70 -33.73 2.09
N ALA A 363 8.09 -32.90 3.07
CA ALA A 363 7.27 -31.77 3.52
C ALA A 363 7.06 -30.67 2.46
N PRO A 364 8.11 -30.07 1.83
CA PRO A 364 7.93 -29.10 0.75
C PRO A 364 7.32 -29.72 -0.52
N LEU A 365 7.59 -31.00 -0.81
CA LEU A 365 6.99 -31.69 -1.96
C LEU A 365 5.49 -31.91 -1.77
N ALA A 366 5.09 -32.37 -0.58
CA ALA A 366 3.67 -32.49 -0.21
C ALA A 366 2.99 -31.12 -0.19
N ALA A 367 3.70 -30.06 0.20
CA ALA A 367 3.16 -28.72 0.14
C ALA A 367 2.86 -28.28 -1.30
N ALA A 368 3.80 -28.48 -2.22
CA ALA A 368 3.63 -28.16 -3.64
C ALA A 368 2.51 -28.98 -4.28
N ALA A 369 2.45 -30.29 -4.00
CA ALA A 369 1.38 -31.17 -4.46
C ALA A 369 0.01 -30.77 -3.89
N GLY A 370 -0.06 -30.39 -2.61
CA GLY A 370 -1.28 -29.89 -1.97
C GLY A 370 -1.75 -28.56 -2.55
N LEU A 371 -0.83 -27.67 -2.94
CA LEU A 371 -1.18 -26.41 -3.61
C LEU A 371 -1.77 -26.68 -5.00
N ALA A 372 -1.16 -27.58 -5.77
CA ALA A 372 -1.67 -27.99 -7.08
C ALA A 372 -3.05 -28.66 -6.96
N GLY A 373 -3.21 -29.61 -6.03
CA GLY A 373 -4.49 -30.26 -5.76
C GLY A 373 -5.56 -29.28 -5.30
N TRP A 374 -5.21 -28.29 -4.48
CA TRP A 374 -6.15 -27.23 -4.08
C TRP A 374 -6.59 -26.35 -5.26
N ALA A 375 -5.69 -26.05 -6.20
CA ALA A 375 -6.04 -25.28 -7.39
C ALA A 375 -7.10 -26.00 -8.24
N GLU A 376 -7.07 -27.33 -8.28
CA GLU A 376 -8.03 -28.17 -9.01
C GLU A 376 -9.33 -28.43 -8.24
N THR A 377 -9.23 -28.93 -7.01
CA THR A 377 -10.38 -29.46 -6.27
C THR A 377 -11.06 -28.42 -5.39
N ARG A 378 -10.38 -27.30 -5.09
CA ARG A 378 -10.76 -26.27 -4.10
C ARG A 378 -11.09 -26.85 -2.71
N ARG A 379 -10.65 -28.07 -2.38
CA ARG A 379 -10.93 -28.74 -1.10
C ARG A 379 -10.08 -28.17 0.03
N ALA A 380 -10.69 -27.98 1.19
CA ALA A 380 -9.98 -27.47 2.37
C ALA A 380 -8.85 -28.42 2.86
N GLY A 381 -8.96 -29.72 2.59
CA GLY A 381 -7.94 -30.72 2.93
C GLY A 381 -6.60 -30.46 2.23
N ASP A 382 -6.63 -30.25 0.92
CA ASP A 382 -5.43 -30.02 0.09
C ASP A 382 -4.74 -28.71 0.48
N TYR A 383 -5.53 -27.68 0.80
CA TYR A 383 -5.00 -26.44 1.39
C TYR A 383 -4.36 -26.67 2.76
N GLY A 384 -4.93 -27.55 3.58
CA GLY A 384 -4.36 -27.95 4.87
C GLY A 384 -2.99 -28.61 4.71
N VAL A 385 -2.83 -29.50 3.72
CA VAL A 385 -1.55 -30.15 3.38
C VAL A 385 -0.52 -29.11 2.93
N PHE A 386 -0.92 -28.15 2.07
CA PHE A 386 -0.06 -27.03 1.67
C PHE A 386 0.43 -26.22 2.88
N VAL A 387 -0.49 -25.80 3.76
CA VAL A 387 -0.14 -24.98 4.94
C VAL A 387 0.74 -25.75 5.92
N LEU A 388 0.43 -27.02 6.20
CA LEU A 388 1.23 -27.85 7.11
C LEU A 388 2.64 -28.12 6.54
N GLY A 389 2.74 -28.47 5.26
CA GLY A 389 4.03 -28.75 4.63
C GLY A 389 4.94 -27.51 4.56
N THR A 390 4.38 -26.34 4.20
CA THR A 390 5.14 -25.07 4.23
C THR A 390 5.56 -24.67 5.64
N LEU A 391 4.69 -24.86 6.64
CA LEU A 391 5.02 -24.59 8.04
C LEU A 391 6.14 -25.47 8.56
N LEU A 392 6.13 -26.77 8.25
CA LEU A 392 7.17 -27.70 8.68
C LEU A 392 8.51 -27.35 8.04
N ALA A 393 8.53 -27.06 6.74
CA ALA A 393 9.75 -26.63 6.04
C ALA A 393 10.29 -25.30 6.61
N ALA A 394 9.42 -24.32 6.83
CA ALA A 394 9.80 -23.03 7.41
C ALA A 394 10.28 -23.17 8.86
N ALA A 395 9.60 -23.98 9.68
CA ALA A 395 9.98 -24.23 11.07
C ALA A 395 11.33 -24.92 11.16
N TRP A 396 11.59 -25.91 10.29
CA TRP A 396 12.89 -26.58 10.23
C TRP A 396 14.02 -25.59 9.88
N PHE A 397 13.80 -24.76 8.86
CA PHE A 397 14.77 -23.74 8.43
C PHE A 397 15.05 -22.72 9.53
N LEU A 398 13.99 -22.20 10.15
CA LEU A 398 14.10 -21.21 11.22
C LEU A 398 14.78 -21.80 12.47
N HIS A 399 14.49 -23.07 12.77
CA HIS A 399 15.09 -23.79 13.89
C HIS A 399 16.60 -23.99 13.69
N HIS A 400 17.03 -24.42 12.49
CA HIS A 400 18.45 -24.72 12.24
C HIS A 400 19.31 -23.46 12.05
N HIS A 401 18.76 -22.39 11.45
CA HIS A 401 19.56 -21.21 11.10
C HIS A 401 19.47 -20.06 12.11
N PHE A 402 18.30 -19.83 12.73
CA PHE A 402 18.07 -18.61 13.51
C PHE A 402 17.77 -18.86 14.99
N TRP A 403 17.45 -20.10 15.39
CA TRP A 403 17.07 -20.40 16.77
C TRP A 403 18.24 -20.26 17.74
N PHE A 404 19.47 -20.49 17.28
CA PHE A 404 20.66 -20.36 18.13
C PHE A 404 21.25 -18.95 18.14
N LEU A 405 20.87 -18.07 17.19
CA LEU A 405 21.37 -16.70 17.10
C LEU A 405 20.86 -15.83 18.27
N GLU A 406 21.76 -15.44 19.17
CA GLU A 406 21.48 -14.48 20.25
C GLU A 406 21.67 -13.02 19.81
N VAL A 407 21.28 -12.71 18.57
CA VAL A 407 21.33 -11.33 18.07
C VAL A 407 20.11 -10.58 18.63
N ARG A 408 20.36 -9.49 19.35
CA ARG A 408 19.33 -8.57 19.83
C ARG A 408 19.00 -7.57 18.73
N VAL A 409 17.84 -7.70 18.11
CA VAL A 409 17.33 -6.69 17.16
C VAL A 409 16.40 -5.76 17.93
N ALA A 410 16.77 -4.48 18.04
CA ALA A 410 15.99 -3.46 18.75
C ALA A 410 15.61 -3.84 20.20
N GLY A 411 16.53 -4.51 20.92
CA GLY A 411 16.34 -4.90 22.32
C GLY A 411 15.57 -6.20 22.56
N TYR A 412 15.08 -6.87 21.52
CA TYR A 412 14.47 -8.20 21.62
C TYR A 412 15.40 -9.27 21.06
N ALA A 413 15.48 -10.40 21.75
CA ALA A 413 16.24 -11.55 21.25
C ALA A 413 15.54 -12.12 20.00
N LEU A 414 16.30 -12.38 18.93
CA LEU A 414 15.79 -12.92 17.66
C LEU A 414 14.94 -14.19 17.85
N ARG A 415 15.25 -15.00 18.87
CA ARG A 415 14.47 -16.16 19.34
C ARG A 415 13.00 -15.84 19.64
N THR A 416 12.73 -14.68 20.23
CA THR A 416 11.35 -14.25 20.56
C THR A 416 10.59 -13.84 19.30
N LEU A 417 11.27 -13.23 18.34
CA LEU A 417 10.69 -12.84 17.06
C LEU A 417 10.42 -14.05 16.16
N SER A 418 11.33 -15.02 16.10
CA SER A 418 11.15 -16.26 15.35
C SER A 418 10.03 -17.13 15.95
N ALA A 419 9.93 -17.21 17.28
CA ALA A 419 8.82 -17.87 17.96
C ALA A 419 7.47 -17.18 17.69
N LEU A 420 7.44 -15.84 17.65
CA LEU A 420 6.25 -15.08 17.29
C LEU A 420 5.85 -15.27 15.83
N ALA A 421 6.81 -15.31 14.89
CA ALA A 421 6.56 -15.60 13.48
C ALA A 421 5.99 -17.01 13.29
N ALA A 422 6.59 -18.02 13.92
CA ALA A 422 6.08 -19.39 13.90
C ALA A 422 4.64 -19.48 14.47
N LYS A 423 4.35 -18.71 15.53
CA LYS A 423 3.01 -18.63 16.15
C LYS A 423 2.00 -17.85 15.29
N ALA A 424 2.45 -16.88 14.51
CA ALA A 424 1.63 -16.11 13.58
C ALA A 424 1.26 -16.94 12.34
N CYS A 425 2.13 -17.84 11.90
CA CYS A 425 1.88 -18.72 10.76
C CYS A 425 0.95 -19.91 11.10
N GLN A 426 0.64 -20.19 12.37
CA GLN A 426 -0.31 -21.25 12.73
C GLN A 426 -1.73 -20.97 12.20
N PRO A 427 -2.33 -21.86 11.39
CA PRO A 427 -3.71 -21.73 10.95
C PRO A 427 -4.64 -21.93 12.16
N ARG A 428 -5.30 -20.87 12.63
CA ARG A 428 -6.39 -20.99 13.62
C ARG A 428 -7.74 -20.69 12.96
N PRO A 429 -8.51 -21.73 12.58
CA PRO A 429 -9.75 -21.55 11.83
C PRO A 429 -10.95 -21.02 12.64
N SER A 430 -10.90 -20.89 13.98
CA SER A 430 -12.15 -20.77 14.76
C SER A 430 -12.30 -19.63 15.79
N GLN A 431 -11.46 -18.59 15.87
CA GLN A 431 -11.66 -17.56 16.92
C GLN A 431 -11.40 -16.09 16.52
N ARG A 432 -12.37 -15.48 15.83
CA ARG A 432 -12.50 -13.99 15.74
C ARG A 432 -12.60 -13.32 17.12
N ARG A 433 -13.18 -14.01 18.12
CA ARG A 433 -13.31 -13.49 19.50
C ARG A 433 -11.99 -13.53 20.28
N ALA A 434 -11.13 -14.53 20.06
CA ALA A 434 -9.82 -14.59 20.70
C ALA A 434 -8.82 -13.62 20.07
N ARG A 435 -8.91 -13.35 18.76
CA ARG A 435 -8.17 -12.22 18.15
C ARG A 435 -8.52 -10.89 18.81
N ARG A 436 -9.80 -10.59 19.05
CA ARG A 436 -10.21 -9.36 19.78
C ARG A 436 -9.74 -9.35 21.24
N LYS A 437 -9.77 -10.49 21.94
CA LYS A 437 -9.30 -10.59 23.33
C LYS A 437 -7.77 -10.52 23.44
N ALA A 438 -7.03 -11.14 22.52
CA ALA A 438 -5.57 -11.10 22.46
C ALA A 438 -5.06 -9.72 22.02
N LEU A 439 -5.73 -9.05 21.08
CA LEU A 439 -5.40 -7.66 20.71
C LEU A 439 -5.67 -6.72 21.91
N ARG A 440 -6.81 -6.89 22.61
CA ARG A 440 -7.10 -6.14 23.84
C ARG A 440 -6.12 -6.45 24.97
N ALA A 441 -5.65 -7.69 25.08
CA ALA A 441 -4.65 -8.08 26.07
C ALA A 441 -3.27 -7.52 25.74
N ALA A 442 -2.84 -7.57 24.47
CA ALA A 442 -1.59 -6.98 23.99
C ALA A 442 -1.58 -5.45 24.15
N VAL A 443 -2.69 -4.77 23.83
CA VAL A 443 -2.87 -3.32 24.05
C VAL A 443 -2.90 -2.97 25.55
N ARG A 444 -3.50 -3.82 26.40
CA ARG A 444 -3.48 -3.62 27.86
C ARG A 444 -2.09 -3.89 28.46
N LEU A 445 -1.34 -4.84 27.92
CA LEU A 445 0.01 -5.17 28.37
C LEU A 445 1.02 -4.12 27.92
N SER A 446 0.91 -3.59 26.70
CA SER A 446 1.72 -2.45 26.25
C SER A 446 1.41 -1.19 27.06
N ALA A 447 0.12 -0.90 27.33
CA ALA A 447 -0.28 0.22 28.19
C ALA A 447 0.22 0.07 29.65
N ARG A 448 0.22 -1.16 30.21
CA ARG A 448 0.75 -1.43 31.57
C ARG A 448 2.28 -1.38 31.64
N ALA A 449 2.98 -1.84 30.59
CA ALA A 449 4.44 -1.78 30.50
C ALA A 449 4.94 -0.33 30.35
N GLN A 450 4.20 0.49 29.61
CA GLN A 450 4.49 1.92 29.44
C GLN A 450 4.20 2.72 30.71
N LYS A 451 3.14 2.36 31.45
CA LYS A 451 2.81 2.97 32.76
C LYS A 451 3.84 2.63 33.85
N ARG A 452 4.39 1.41 33.87
CA ARG A 452 5.41 1.02 34.86
C ARG A 452 6.76 1.71 34.66
N ARG A 453 7.17 2.00 33.41
CA ARG A 453 8.43 2.70 33.12
C ARG A 453 8.39 4.21 33.39
N TYR A 454 7.22 4.84 33.26
CA TYR A 454 7.06 6.26 33.61
C TYR A 454 6.94 6.50 35.12
N CYS A 455 6.38 5.55 35.89
CA CYS A 455 6.34 5.66 37.36
C CYS A 455 7.71 5.55 38.03
N THR A 456 8.70 4.92 37.39
CA THR A 456 10.07 4.84 37.90
C THR A 456 10.93 6.07 37.57
N GLN A 457 10.41 7.04 36.82
CA GLN A 457 11.21 8.18 36.32
C GLN A 457 10.60 9.57 36.61
N ALA A 458 9.55 9.63 37.45
CA ALA A 458 8.88 10.87 37.79
C ALA A 458 8.99 11.19 39.29
N SER A 459 10.10 11.82 39.67
CA SER A 459 10.23 12.56 40.92
C SER A 459 10.47 14.05 40.62
N VAL A 460 9.47 14.74 40.03
CA VAL A 460 9.36 16.20 40.05
C VAL A 460 7.86 16.57 40.07
N PRO A 461 7.38 17.45 40.97
CA PRO A 461 5.96 17.72 41.17
C PRO A 461 5.48 18.95 40.39
N TRP A 462 4.50 18.78 39.51
CA TRP A 462 3.41 19.75 39.32
C TRP A 462 2.21 19.08 38.63
N ALA A 463 1.06 19.26 39.26
CA ALA A 463 -0.30 18.92 38.81
C ALA A 463 -0.94 20.21 38.26
N TRP A 464 -1.93 20.30 37.38
CA TRP A 464 -3.06 19.48 36.92
C TRP A 464 -3.28 19.79 35.42
N SER A 465 -3.57 18.83 34.54
CA SER A 465 -4.93 18.50 34.08
C SER A 465 -4.80 17.33 33.09
N ARG A 466 -5.70 16.33 33.16
CA ARG A 466 -5.57 15.06 32.43
C ARG A 466 -5.91 15.21 30.93
N PRO A 467 -4.95 15.03 29.99
CA PRO A 467 -5.27 14.87 28.57
C PRO A 467 -5.68 13.42 28.29
N SER A 468 -6.48 13.22 27.25
CA SER A 468 -6.90 11.89 26.79
C SER A 468 -5.69 11.03 26.35
N PRO A 469 -5.78 9.68 26.44
CA PRO A 469 -4.67 8.77 26.08
C PRO A 469 -4.20 8.86 24.61
N LEU A 470 -4.97 9.53 23.73
CA LEU A 470 -4.58 9.81 22.35
C LEU A 470 -3.65 11.03 22.22
N ALA A 471 -3.79 12.04 23.08
CA ALA A 471 -2.89 13.19 23.11
C ALA A 471 -1.47 12.81 23.57
N TRP A 472 -1.36 11.82 24.45
CA TRP A 472 -0.07 11.25 24.90
C TRP A 472 0.63 10.43 23.82
N ALA A 473 -0.11 9.81 22.89
CA ALA A 473 0.46 9.09 21.76
C ALA A 473 1.06 10.03 20.70
N LEU A 474 0.51 11.25 20.57
CA LEU A 474 0.97 12.26 19.62
C LEU A 474 2.11 13.14 20.19
N ALA A 475 2.09 13.45 21.49
CA ALA A 475 3.16 14.22 22.14
C ALA A 475 4.49 13.44 22.27
N GLY A 476 4.46 12.10 22.24
CA GLY A 476 5.64 11.24 22.31
C GLY A 476 6.48 11.17 21.01
N LEU A 477 6.03 11.81 19.92
CA LEU A 477 6.74 11.85 18.63
C LEU A 477 7.96 12.79 18.61
N GLY A 478 8.15 13.61 19.65
CA GLY A 478 9.24 14.60 19.75
C GLY A 478 10.47 14.17 20.55
N SER A 479 10.59 12.92 21.02
CA SER A 479 11.76 12.46 21.78
C SER A 479 12.65 11.55 20.93
N GLU A 480 13.90 11.98 20.69
CA GLU A 480 14.93 11.29 19.89
C GLU A 480 15.16 9.82 20.29
N LYS A 481 14.81 9.42 21.52
CA LYS A 481 15.11 8.08 22.05
C LYS A 481 13.99 7.04 21.86
N ALA A 482 12.82 7.41 21.33
CA ALA A 482 11.67 6.51 21.20
C ALA A 482 11.37 5.99 19.77
N GLN A 483 12.23 6.29 18.79
CA GLN A 483 11.85 6.25 17.37
C GLN A 483 11.68 4.88 16.66
N PRO A 484 12.37 3.76 16.99
CA PRO A 484 12.34 2.61 16.07
C PRO A 484 11.08 1.73 16.23
N LEU A 485 10.56 1.57 17.45
CA LEU A 485 9.42 0.66 17.73
C LEU A 485 8.07 1.25 17.31
N GLY A 486 7.90 2.57 17.43
CA GLY A 486 6.69 3.26 16.96
C GLY A 486 6.57 3.21 15.44
N ARG A 487 7.69 3.40 14.72
CA ARG A 487 7.73 3.45 13.26
C ARG A 487 7.51 2.09 12.61
N ALA A 488 8.12 1.02 13.14
CA ALA A 488 7.91 -0.34 12.65
C ALA A 488 6.48 -0.85 12.93
N ALA A 489 5.90 -0.53 14.10
CA ALA A 489 4.54 -0.92 14.42
C ALA A 489 3.50 -0.17 13.56
N LEU A 490 3.74 1.11 13.24
CA LEU A 490 2.85 1.91 12.40
C LEU A 490 2.97 1.53 10.92
N ALA A 491 4.16 1.20 10.42
CA ALA A 491 4.36 0.66 9.08
C ALA A 491 3.76 -0.75 8.93
N ALA A 492 3.90 -1.61 9.95
CA ALA A 492 3.27 -2.92 9.97
C ALA A 492 1.74 -2.83 10.09
N LEU A 493 1.21 -1.90 10.90
CA LEU A 493 -0.23 -1.66 11.03
C LEU A 493 -0.83 -1.01 9.77
N LEU A 494 -0.13 -0.10 9.11
CA LEU A 494 -0.56 0.47 7.83
C LEU A 494 -0.49 -0.57 6.71
N GLY A 495 0.57 -1.40 6.65
CA GLY A 495 0.68 -2.52 5.72
C GLY A 495 -0.38 -3.61 5.95
N LEU A 496 -0.72 -3.92 7.21
CA LEU A 496 -1.81 -4.86 7.55
C LEU A 496 -3.21 -4.26 7.34
N CYS A 497 -3.40 -2.96 7.55
CA CYS A 497 -4.69 -2.29 7.36
C CYS A 497 -4.98 -2.01 5.87
N LEU A 498 -3.98 -1.60 5.09
CA LEU A 498 -4.11 -1.38 3.65
C LEU A 498 -4.09 -2.70 2.86
N GLY A 499 -3.19 -3.63 3.20
CA GLY A 499 -3.14 -4.96 2.59
C GLY A 499 -4.29 -5.88 3.01
N GLY A 500 -4.74 -5.81 4.27
CA GLY A 500 -5.84 -6.63 4.78
C GLY A 500 -7.24 -6.11 4.42
N GLY A 501 -7.40 -4.81 4.16
CA GLY A 501 -8.67 -4.19 3.80
C GLY A 501 -8.99 -4.28 2.30
N LEU A 502 -8.00 -4.05 1.43
CA LEU A 502 -8.21 -4.00 -0.03
C LEU A 502 -8.20 -5.38 -0.70
N LEU A 503 -7.43 -6.34 -0.18
CA LEU A 503 -7.36 -7.72 -0.70
C LEU A 503 -8.43 -8.66 -0.12
N ALA A 504 -9.27 -8.16 0.80
CA ALA A 504 -10.40 -8.93 1.31
C ALA A 504 -11.58 -8.98 0.33
N ARG A 505 -11.61 -8.11 -0.69
CA ARG A 505 -12.68 -8.04 -1.71
C ARG A 505 -12.41 -8.82 -2.99
N SER A 506 -11.14 -9.05 -3.37
CA SER A 506 -10.79 -9.97 -4.45
C SER A 506 -10.40 -11.32 -3.84
N GLY A 507 -11.25 -12.34 -4.01
CA GLY A 507 -11.08 -13.66 -3.38
C GLY A 507 -9.76 -14.37 -3.68
N GLU A 508 -8.95 -13.88 -4.61
CA GLU A 508 -7.80 -14.60 -5.19
C GLU A 508 -6.42 -14.06 -4.78
N LEU A 509 -6.30 -12.86 -4.19
CA LEU A 509 -4.98 -12.22 -3.94
C LEU A 509 -4.54 -12.19 -2.46
N LYS A 510 -5.16 -12.98 -1.59
CA LYS A 510 -4.81 -13.04 -0.15
C LYS A 510 -3.40 -13.60 0.13
N ALA A 511 -2.82 -14.36 -0.79
CA ALA A 511 -1.50 -14.98 -0.61
C ALA A 511 -0.32 -14.02 -0.88
N LEU A 512 -0.46 -13.13 -1.89
CA LEU A 512 0.59 -12.18 -2.28
C LEU A 512 0.77 -11.04 -1.26
N GLY A 513 -0.30 -10.63 -0.58
CA GLY A 513 -0.26 -9.62 0.50
C GLY A 513 0.55 -10.06 1.74
N ALA A 514 0.56 -11.35 2.04
CA ALA A 514 1.34 -11.89 3.15
C ALA A 514 2.84 -11.99 2.81
N GLY A 515 3.18 -12.42 1.58
CA GLY A 515 4.55 -12.48 1.10
C GLY A 515 5.21 -11.10 1.00
N THR A 516 4.50 -10.12 0.45
CA THR A 516 4.97 -8.73 0.39
C THR A 516 5.10 -8.09 1.78
N ALA A 517 4.17 -8.33 2.71
CA ALA A 517 4.29 -7.83 4.09
C ALA A 517 5.47 -8.45 4.86
N VAL A 518 5.79 -9.73 4.61
CA VAL A 518 6.95 -10.42 5.21
C VAL A 518 8.25 -9.94 4.60
N VAL A 519 8.32 -9.76 3.27
CA VAL A 519 9.50 -9.22 2.59
C VAL A 519 9.76 -7.77 2.98
N LEU A 520 8.72 -6.93 3.07
CA LEU A 520 8.84 -5.54 3.56
C LEU A 520 9.21 -5.49 5.05
N GLY A 521 8.71 -6.42 5.87
CA GLY A 521 9.09 -6.56 7.27
C GLY A 521 10.54 -7.02 7.46
N LEU A 522 11.03 -7.91 6.60
CA LEU A 522 12.42 -8.39 6.59
C LEU A 522 13.37 -7.30 6.08
N GLN A 523 12.99 -6.54 5.04
CA GLN A 523 13.80 -5.42 4.54
C GLN A 523 13.87 -4.26 5.54
N ALA A 524 12.76 -3.95 6.23
CA ALA A 524 12.79 -2.98 7.33
C ALA A 524 13.68 -3.45 8.50
N ALA A 525 13.71 -4.76 8.77
CA ALA A 525 14.61 -5.34 9.77
C ALA A 525 16.08 -5.29 9.33
N GLU A 526 16.40 -5.51 8.04
CA GLU A 526 17.76 -5.37 7.50
C GLU A 526 18.25 -3.93 7.51
N ALA A 527 17.41 -2.95 7.13
CA ALA A 527 17.73 -1.53 7.22
C ALA A 527 18.05 -1.11 8.67
N SER A 528 17.34 -1.68 9.65
CA SER A 528 17.63 -1.46 11.06
C SER A 528 18.95 -2.11 11.54
N ARG A 529 19.37 -3.22 10.93
CA ARG A 529 20.65 -3.90 11.23
C ARG A 529 21.83 -3.16 10.63
N ALA A 530 21.72 -2.69 9.39
CA ALA A 530 22.77 -1.91 8.74
C ALA A 530 23.08 -0.62 9.53
N ARG A 531 22.04 0.04 10.05
CA ARG A 531 22.18 1.24 10.89
C ARG A 531 22.76 0.94 12.27
N ALA A 532 22.40 -0.19 12.88
CA ALA A 532 22.98 -0.62 14.14
C ALA A 532 24.45 -1.04 14.03
N ALA A 533 24.86 -1.61 12.88
CA ALA A 533 26.26 -1.92 12.59
C ALA A 533 27.09 -0.65 12.34
N LEU A 534 26.52 0.33 11.64
CA LEU A 534 27.16 1.63 11.41
C LEU A 534 27.39 2.41 12.72
N HIS A 535 26.40 2.43 13.62
CA HIS A 535 26.52 3.05 14.95
C HIS A 535 27.39 2.28 15.94
N ALA A 536 27.80 1.06 15.62
CA ALA A 536 28.77 0.29 16.42
C ALA A 536 30.19 0.40 15.85
N ALA A 537 30.33 0.84 14.60
CA ALA A 537 31.61 1.09 13.93
C ALA A 537 32.09 2.55 14.07
N ILE A 538 31.17 3.47 14.39
CA ILE A 538 31.43 4.83 14.87
C ILE A 538 31.44 4.79 16.39
#